data_AF-A0A3M2FNJ0-F1
#
_entry.id   AF-A0A3M2FNJ0-F1
#
_cell.length_a   1.000
_cell.length_b   1.000
_cell.length_c   1.000
_cell.angle_alpha   90.00
_cell.angle_beta   90.00
_cell.angle_gamma   90.00
#
_symmetry.space_group_name_H-M   'P 1'
#
loop_
_entity.id
_entity.type
_entity.pdbx_description
1 polymer ?
#
loop_
_entity_poly.entity_id
_entity_poly.type
_entity_poly.pdbx_seq_one_letter_code
_entity_poly.pdbx_strand_id
1 'polypeptide(L)'
;MNHLEITRQALIFRFRMLHGDDPPPAVHIDSLAAAAIAARDHRVVTAIRRLADAWTDWGLAPDALVRPWPAPELVARLATRPDLVDALDDLVGAATRARAA
;
A
#
# COMPACT_ATOMS: atom_id res chain seq x y z
N MET A 1 -3.32 -14.48 1.78
CA MET A 1 -2.97 -13.08 1.46
C MET A 1 -3.30 -12.21 2.67
N ASN A 2 -2.30 -11.63 3.34
CA ASN A 2 -2.51 -10.84 4.57
C ASN A 2 -2.83 -9.38 4.22
N HIS A 3 -4.11 -9.02 4.13
CA HIS A 3 -4.54 -7.68 3.70
C HIS A 3 -3.99 -6.56 4.59
N LEU A 4 -3.95 -6.78 5.91
CA LEU A 4 -3.43 -5.81 6.85
C LEU A 4 -1.96 -5.49 6.55
N GLU A 5 -1.14 -6.52 6.35
CA GLU A 5 0.28 -6.33 6.07
C GLU A 5 0.51 -5.72 4.69
N ILE A 6 -0.29 -6.08 3.68
CA ILE A 6 -0.21 -5.45 2.36
C ILE A 6 -0.54 -3.95 2.45
N THR A 7 -1.62 -3.59 3.17
CA THR A 7 -1.97 -2.20 3.40
C THR A 7 -0.86 -1.47 4.17
N ARG A 8 -0.26 -2.11 5.19
CA ARG A 8 0.88 -1.55 5.93
C ARG A 8 2.04 -1.24 4.99
N GLN A 9 2.47 -2.19 4.16
CA GLN A 9 3.59 -2.00 3.23
C GLN A 9 3.28 -0.95 2.17
N ALA A 10 2.04 -0.91 1.65
CA ALA A 10 1.58 0.11 0.71
C ALA A 10 1.64 1.52 1.32
N LEU A 11 1.19 1.69 2.57
CA LEU A 11 1.24 2.97 3.27
C LEU A 11 2.68 3.42 3.55
N ILE A 12 3.56 2.50 3.99
CA ILE A 12 4.99 2.79 4.18
C ILE A 12 5.63 3.23 2.87
N PHE A 13 5.36 2.50 1.80
CA PHE A 13 5.90 2.79 0.49
C PHE A 13 5.45 4.16 -0.02
N ARG A 14 4.14 4.46 0.07
CA ARG A 14 3.59 5.73 -0.36
C ARG A 14 4.11 6.90 0.47
N PHE A 15 4.29 6.71 1.78
CA PHE A 15 4.93 7.71 2.63
C PHE A 15 6.35 8.02 2.16
N ARG A 16 7.17 6.99 1.92
CA ARG A 16 8.55 7.15 1.42
C ARG A 16 8.61 7.83 0.05
N MET A 17 7.67 7.54 -0.84
CA MET A 17 7.57 8.27 -2.12
C MET A 17 7.33 9.77 -1.94
N LEU A 18 6.56 10.17 -0.92
CA LEU A 18 6.18 11.57 -0.70
C LEU A 18 7.20 12.33 0.18
N HIS A 19 7.90 11.62 1.07
CA HIS A 19 8.75 12.20 2.11
C HIS A 19 10.22 11.78 2.02
N GLY A 20 10.59 10.97 1.01
CA GLY A 20 11.95 10.44 0.86
C GLY A 20 12.25 9.31 1.85
N ASP A 21 13.50 9.21 2.29
CA ASP A 21 13.96 8.12 3.18
C ASP A 21 13.53 8.30 4.65
N ASP A 22 12.80 9.37 4.98
CA ASP A 22 12.27 9.57 6.31
C ASP A 22 11.33 8.40 6.70
N PRO A 23 11.57 7.72 7.84
CA PRO A 23 10.71 6.65 8.27
C PRO A 23 9.36 7.22 8.73
N PRO A 24 8.22 6.66 8.29
CA PRO A 24 6.95 7.06 8.84
C PRO A 24 6.87 6.69 10.33
N PRO A 25 6.11 7.44 11.14
CA PRO A 25 5.87 7.05 12.53
C PRO A 25 5.18 5.68 12.58
N ALA A 26 5.85 4.66 13.13
CA ALA A 26 5.38 3.27 13.08
C ALA A 26 3.98 3.08 13.68
N VAL A 27 3.71 3.72 14.82
CA VAL A 27 2.39 3.71 15.48
C VAL A 27 1.30 4.29 14.57
N HIS A 28 1.64 5.29 13.76
CA HIS A 28 0.69 5.94 12.85
C HIS A 28 0.32 5.01 11.69
N ILE A 29 1.31 4.37 11.06
CA ILE A 29 1.09 3.44 9.95
C ILE A 29 0.22 2.26 10.38
N ASP A 30 0.48 1.68 11.55
CA ASP A 30 -0.24 0.50 12.01
C ASP A 30 -1.70 0.83 12.32
N SER A 31 -1.92 1.99 12.93
CA SER A 31 -3.26 2.52 13.20
C SER A 31 -4.01 2.80 11.89
N LEU A 32 -3.36 3.39 10.88
CA LEU A 32 -3.96 3.67 9.58
C LEU A 32 -4.30 2.39 8.80
N ALA A 33 -3.40 1.42 8.79
CA ALA A 33 -3.63 0.14 8.12
C ALA A 33 -4.82 -0.60 8.76
N ALA A 34 -4.87 -0.65 10.10
CA ALA A 34 -5.98 -1.23 10.83
C ALA A 34 -7.31 -0.51 10.53
N ALA A 35 -7.30 0.83 10.54
CA ALA A 35 -8.49 1.64 10.24
C ALA A 35 -9.01 1.39 8.81
N ALA A 36 -8.12 1.34 7.81
CA ALA A 36 -8.49 1.07 6.42
C ALA A 36 -9.16 -0.31 6.25
N ILE A 37 -8.64 -1.34 6.92
CA ILE A 37 -9.22 -2.68 6.90
C ILE A 37 -10.56 -2.72 7.66
N ALA A 38 -10.63 -2.09 8.83
CA ALA A 38 -11.83 -2.07 9.66
C ALA A 38 -13.01 -1.35 8.98
N ALA A 39 -12.73 -0.32 8.18
CA ALA A 39 -13.73 0.43 7.44
C ALA A 39 -14.45 -0.40 6.35
N ARG A 40 -13.90 -1.57 5.98
CA ARG A 40 -14.45 -2.46 4.93
C ARG A 40 -14.77 -1.73 3.61
N ASP A 41 -13.98 -0.71 3.28
CA ASP A 41 -14.12 0.05 2.03
C ASP A 41 -13.78 -0.86 0.83
N HIS A 42 -14.69 -0.99 -0.13
CA HIS A 42 -14.49 -1.80 -1.34
C HIS A 42 -13.26 -1.35 -2.14
N ARG A 43 -12.89 -0.06 -2.06
CA ARG A 43 -11.69 0.48 -2.69
C ARG A 43 -10.42 -0.14 -2.13
N VAL A 44 -10.36 -0.40 -0.82
CA VAL A 44 -9.21 -1.06 -0.18
C VAL A 44 -9.02 -2.48 -0.73
N VAL A 45 -10.10 -3.25 -0.83
CA VAL A 45 -10.04 -4.61 -1.37
C VAL A 45 -9.63 -4.59 -2.85
N THR A 46 -10.16 -3.64 -3.62
CA THR A 46 -9.83 -3.49 -5.05
C THR A 46 -8.36 -3.10 -5.25
N ALA A 47 -7.85 -2.15 -4.45
CA ALA A 47 -6.46 -1.74 -4.48
C ALA A 47 -5.51 -2.89 -4.14
N ILE A 48 -5.81 -3.68 -3.10
CA ILE A 48 -5.02 -4.85 -2.71
C ILE A 48 -4.94 -5.87 -3.86
N ARG A 49 -6.07 -6.13 -4.54
CA ARG A 49 -6.11 -7.05 -5.69
C ARG A 49 -5.25 -6.55 -6.85
N ARG A 50 -5.35 -5.27 -7.22
CA ARG A 50 -4.53 -4.66 -8.28
C ARG A 50 -3.03 -4.76 -7.97
N LEU A 51 -2.64 -4.51 -6.72
CA LEU A 51 -1.26 -4.68 -6.27
C LEU A 51 -0.81 -6.14 -6.38
N ALA A 52 -1.66 -7.09 -6.00
CA ALA A 52 -1.35 -8.52 -6.10
C ALA A 52 -1.20 -9.00 -7.55
N ASP A 53 -2.09 -8.55 -8.43
CA ASP A 53 -2.03 -8.85 -9.87
C ASP A 53 -0.75 -8.28 -10.48
N ALA A 54 -0.40 -7.02 -10.16
CA ALA A 54 0.84 -6.40 -10.63
C ALA A 54 2.11 -7.14 -10.17
N TRP A 55 2.15 -7.60 -8.91
CA TRP A 55 3.29 -8.40 -8.44
C TRP A 55 3.43 -9.69 -9.25
N THR A 56 2.31 -10.34 -9.55
CA THR A 56 2.29 -11.56 -10.35
C THR A 56 2.75 -11.29 -11.78
N ASP A 57 2.26 -10.23 -12.41
CA ASP A 57 2.67 -9.78 -13.76
C ASP A 57 4.16 -9.47 -13.84
N TRP A 58 4.73 -8.96 -12.74
CA TRP A 58 6.14 -8.66 -12.60
C TRP A 58 7.03 -9.86 -12.25
N GLY A 59 6.45 -11.06 -12.16
CA GLY A 59 7.14 -12.28 -11.77
C GLY A 59 7.62 -12.28 -10.31
N LEU A 60 7.06 -11.42 -9.46
CA LEU A 60 7.37 -11.36 -8.04
C LEU A 60 6.51 -12.38 -7.27
N ALA A 61 7.09 -12.98 -6.23
CA ALA A 61 6.34 -13.87 -5.37
C ALA A 61 5.22 -13.10 -4.63
N PRO A 62 4.00 -13.66 -4.50
CA PRO A 62 2.92 -13.03 -3.72
C PRO A 62 3.32 -12.74 -2.27
N ASP A 63 4.18 -13.57 -1.68
CA ASP A 63 4.72 -13.35 -0.33
C ASP A 63 5.64 -12.13 -0.22
N ALA A 64 6.10 -11.56 -1.34
CA ALA A 64 6.85 -10.31 -1.34
C ALA A 64 5.97 -9.08 -1.04
N LEU A 65 4.64 -9.18 -1.23
CA LEU A 65 3.70 -8.09 -0.93
C LEU A 65 3.62 -7.77 0.57
N VAL A 66 3.90 -8.77 1.42
CA VAL A 66 3.85 -8.68 2.88
C VAL A 66 5.24 -8.44 3.50
N ARG A 67 6.26 -8.24 2.67
CA ARG A 67 7.62 -7.89 3.10
C ARG A 67 7.88 -6.42 2.81
N PRO A 68 8.93 -5.81 3.40
CA PRO A 68 9.38 -4.49 3.01
C PRO A 68 9.59 -4.40 1.50
N TRP A 69 8.88 -3.48 0.87
CA TRP A 69 8.96 -3.24 -0.57
C TRP A 69 10.31 -2.58 -0.92
N PRO A 70 11.09 -3.14 -1.88
CA PRO A 70 12.37 -2.56 -2.28
C PRO A 70 12.14 -1.20 -2.94
N ALA A 71 12.81 -0.15 -2.46
CA ALA A 71 12.47 1.20 -2.87
C ALA A 71 12.84 1.53 -4.34
N PRO A 72 14.07 1.29 -4.85
CA PRO A 72 14.45 1.82 -6.16
C PRO A 72 13.77 1.12 -7.34
N GLU A 73 13.82 -0.21 -7.41
CA GLU A 73 13.30 -0.97 -8.55
C GLU A 73 11.78 -0.97 -8.59
N LEU A 74 11.13 -1.00 -7.42
CA LEU A 74 9.68 -0.96 -7.34
C LEU A 74 9.13 0.43 -7.66
N VAL A 75 9.80 1.51 -7.23
CA VAL A 75 9.45 2.88 -7.64
C VAL A 75 9.50 2.99 -9.16
N ALA A 76 10.55 2.49 -9.82
CA ALA A 76 10.64 2.51 -11.27
C ALA A 76 9.49 1.72 -11.94
N ARG A 77 9.14 0.54 -11.42
CA ARG A 77 8.01 -0.26 -11.95
C ARG A 77 6.67 0.42 -11.74
N LEU A 78 6.40 0.96 -10.55
CA LEU A 78 5.16 1.68 -10.24
C LEU A 78 5.02 2.97 -11.04
N ALA A 79 6.12 3.67 -11.32
CA ALA A 79 6.12 4.86 -12.18
C ALA A 79 5.63 4.56 -13.62
N THR A 80 5.74 3.31 -14.08
CA THR A 80 5.19 2.87 -15.38
C THR A 80 3.72 2.45 -15.34
N ARG A 81 3.10 2.44 -14.15
CA ARG A 81 1.75 1.93 -13.90
C ARG A 81 0.92 2.93 -13.07
N PRO A 82 0.37 3.99 -13.70
CA PRO A 82 -0.44 5.00 -13.02
C PRO A 82 -1.63 4.40 -12.24
N ASP A 83 -2.22 3.32 -12.74
CA ASP A 83 -3.31 2.58 -12.10
C ASP A 83 -2.94 2.00 -10.71
N LEU A 84 -1.65 1.71 -10.49
CA LEU A 84 -1.15 1.24 -9.21
C LEU A 84 -0.84 2.40 -8.26
N VAL A 85 -0.45 3.56 -8.78
CA VAL A 85 -0.33 4.78 -7.98
C VAL A 85 -1.72 5.18 -7.46
N ASP A 86 -2.75 5.13 -8.31
CA ASP A 86 -4.13 5.37 -7.90
C ASP A 86 -4.59 4.37 -6.83
N ALA A 87 -4.21 3.09 -6.95
CA ALA A 87 -4.51 2.08 -5.95
C ALA A 87 -3.85 2.38 -4.58
N LEU A 88 -2.62 2.91 -4.58
CA LEU A 88 -1.95 3.37 -3.36
C LEU A 88 -2.66 4.58 -2.75
N ASP A 89 -3.10 5.53 -3.57
CA ASP A 89 -3.83 6.70 -3.12
C ASP A 89 -5.22 6.35 -2.60
N ASP A 90 -5.88 5.34 -3.17
CA ASP A 90 -7.14 4.77 -2.64
C ASP A 90 -6.95 4.20 -1.23
N LEU A 91 -5.83 3.50 -0.97
CA LEU A 91 -5.50 2.97 0.36
C LEU A 91 -5.25 4.09 1.38
N VAL A 92 -4.46 5.11 1.01
CA VAL A 92 -4.20 6.28 1.85
C VAL A 92 -5.49 7.04 2.14
N GLY A 93 -6.31 7.26 1.11
CA GLY A 93 -7.58 7.96 1.22
C GLY A 93 -8.57 7.21 2.11
N ALA A 94 -8.68 5.89 1.97
CA ALA A 94 -9.52 5.06 2.84
C ALA A 94 -9.03 5.09 4.29
N ALA A 95 -7.72 4.97 4.53
CA ALA A 95 -7.14 5.02 5.87
C ALA A 95 -7.38 6.39 6.55
N THR A 96 -7.23 7.47 5.78
CA THR A 96 -7.43 8.84 6.28
C THR A 96 -8.90 9.10 6.61
N ARG A 97 -9.83 8.68 5.75
CA ARG A 97 -11.28 8.78 6.01
C ARG A 97 -11.68 7.96 7.23
N ALA A 98 -11.18 6.72 7.34
CA ALA A 98 -11.50 5.84 8.45
C ALA A 98 -11.00 6.37 9.80
N ARG A 99 -9.90 7.13 9.81
CA ARG A 99 -9.38 7.79 11.02
C ARG A 99 -10.19 9.03 11.44
N ALA A 100 -10.89 9.66 10.50
CA ALA A 100 -11.69 10.86 10.76
C ALA A 100 -13.16 10.56 11.13
N ALA A 101 -13.59 9.30 10.98
CA ALA A 101 -14.92 8.81 11.33
C ALA A 101 -14.97 8.29 12.77
#